data_AF-A0A1I1IPU8-F1
#
_entry.id   AF-A0A1I1IPU8-F1
#
_cell.length_a   1.000
_cell.length_b   1.000
_cell.length_c   1.000
_cell.angle_alpha   90.00
_cell.angle_beta   90.00
_cell.angle_gamma   90.00
#
_symmetry.space_group_name_H-M   'P 1'
#
loop_
_entity.id
_entity.type
_entity.pdbx_description
1 polymer ?
#
loop_
_entity_poly.entity_id
_entity_poly.type
_entity_poly.pdbx_seq_one_letter_code
_entity_poly.pdbx_strand_id
1 'polypeptide(L)'
;MLYELGTFFYIIGFIYVYALLLAHYGKIVLRYFMNENLNWNADIEKPRILVHLIGLSIMHLLFYQFHRTGSTLILIIETSAFIVAVLFCQISWRSVFIQQFRSEKQKPSPSKLTSFELQIRTAEIRLLYNGLVRYHLINMDKTSLTDMKNVLTKAWNEHQSSIYFELDAPSCREFYDFLNKRFPENRLSLKAFFRYSKCIKRPDGELYNYNTIKTASLRTPISKKHEEIAEIFKEL
;
A
#
# COMPACT_ATOMS: atom_id res chain seq x y z
N MET A 1 -1.18 -27.06 -44.83
CA MET A 1 -0.52 -27.39 -43.55
C MET A 1 -0.03 -26.17 -42.76
N LEU A 2 1.00 -25.41 -43.19
CA LEU A 2 1.51 -24.28 -42.38
C LEU A 2 0.47 -23.17 -42.16
N TYR A 3 -0.26 -22.78 -43.21
CA TYR A 3 -1.33 -21.78 -43.10
C TYR A 3 -2.49 -22.26 -42.22
N GLU A 4 -2.93 -23.51 -42.38
CA GLU A 4 -3.99 -24.09 -41.54
C GLU A 4 -3.57 -24.13 -40.06
N LEU A 5 -2.34 -24.54 -39.78
CA LEU A 5 -1.79 -24.58 -38.43
C LEU A 5 -1.68 -23.18 -37.82
N GLY A 6 -1.30 -22.18 -38.62
CA GLY A 6 -1.32 -20.78 -38.23
C GLY A 6 -2.75 -20.27 -37.97
N THR A 7 -3.72 -20.57 -38.82
CA THR A 7 -5.13 -20.21 -38.59
C THR A 7 -5.63 -20.78 -37.26
N PHE A 8 -5.34 -22.04 -36.95
CA PHE A 8 -5.67 -22.64 -35.65
C PHE A 8 -5.00 -21.89 -34.49
N PHE A 9 -3.73 -21.53 -34.61
CA PHE A 9 -3.00 -20.77 -33.59
C PHE A 9 -3.66 -19.42 -33.30
N TYR A 10 -4.01 -18.66 -34.33
CA TYR A 10 -4.68 -17.36 -34.16
C TYR A 10 -6.08 -17.53 -33.52
N ILE A 11 -6.85 -18.53 -33.96
CA ILE A 11 -8.16 -18.84 -33.38
C ILE A 11 -8.04 -19.17 -31.89
N ILE A 12 -7.06 -19.99 -31.50
CA ILE A 12 -6.81 -20.30 -30.08
C ILE A 12 -6.50 -19.02 -29.29
N GLY A 13 -5.70 -18.10 -29.86
CA GLY A 13 -5.42 -16.80 -29.26
C GLY A 13 -6.69 -15.96 -29.02
N PHE A 14 -7.59 -15.91 -30.01
CA PHE A 14 -8.88 -15.24 -29.86
C PHE A 14 -9.76 -15.90 -28.81
N ILE A 15 -9.92 -17.23 -28.87
CA ILE A 15 -10.70 -17.99 -27.89
C ILE A 15 -10.20 -17.69 -26.48
N TYR A 16 -8.89 -17.69 -26.27
CA TYR A 16 -8.28 -17.40 -24.98
C TYR A 16 -8.66 -16.00 -24.47
N VAL A 17 -8.46 -14.95 -25.27
CA VAL A 17 -8.75 -13.56 -24.86
C VAL A 17 -10.26 -13.34 -24.64
N TYR A 18 -11.10 -13.84 -25.54
CA TYR A 18 -12.55 -13.73 -25.39
C TYR A 18 -13.10 -14.54 -24.21
N ALA A 19 -12.55 -15.73 -23.93
CA ALA A 19 -12.95 -16.51 -22.77
C ALA A 19 -12.62 -15.78 -21.45
N LEU A 20 -11.48 -15.10 -21.36
CA LEU A 20 -11.14 -14.26 -20.20
C LEU A 20 -12.14 -13.10 -20.02
N LEU A 21 -12.46 -12.40 -21.11
CA LEU A 21 -13.44 -11.32 -21.08
C LEU A 21 -14.81 -11.83 -20.65
N LEU A 22 -15.27 -12.95 -21.22
CA LEU A 22 -16.56 -13.56 -20.90
C LEU A 22 -16.62 -14.03 -19.45
N ALA A 23 -15.55 -14.67 -18.95
CA ALA A 23 -15.51 -15.17 -17.57
C ALA A 23 -15.61 -14.04 -16.53
N HIS A 24 -15.03 -12.86 -16.83
CA HIS A 24 -15.05 -11.71 -15.94
C HIS A 24 -16.31 -10.85 -16.13
N TYR A 25 -16.54 -10.35 -17.33
CA TYR A 25 -17.64 -9.43 -17.63
C TYR A 25 -18.99 -10.13 -17.77
N GLY A 26 -19.03 -11.41 -18.14
CA GLY A 26 -20.26 -12.19 -18.19
C GLY A 26 -20.94 -12.26 -16.81
N LYS A 27 -20.17 -12.39 -15.73
CA LYS A 27 -20.70 -12.31 -14.36
C LYS A 27 -21.30 -10.95 -14.05
N ILE A 28 -20.66 -9.87 -14.49
CA ILE A 28 -21.12 -8.50 -14.26
C ILE A 28 -22.43 -8.25 -15.03
N VAL A 29 -22.49 -8.66 -16.29
CA VAL A 29 -23.69 -8.56 -17.14
C VAL A 29 -24.83 -9.39 -16.56
N LEU A 30 -24.57 -10.61 -16.10
CA LEU A 30 -25.60 -11.44 -15.48
C LEU A 30 -26.19 -10.78 -14.23
N ARG A 31 -25.33 -10.25 -13.34
CA ARG A 31 -25.76 -9.52 -12.14
C ARG A 31 -26.57 -8.28 -12.46
N TYR A 32 -26.20 -7.57 -13.52
CA TYR A 32 -26.96 -6.42 -14.02
C TYR A 32 -28.39 -6.83 -14.42
N PHE A 33 -28.54 -7.92 -15.19
CA PHE A 33 -29.85 -8.43 -15.57
C PHE A 33 -30.68 -8.94 -14.37
N MET A 34 -30.02 -9.45 -13.33
CA MET A 34 -30.67 -9.89 -12.08
C MET A 34 -30.94 -8.74 -11.10
N ASN A 35 -30.63 -7.49 -11.47
CA ASN A 35 -30.78 -6.30 -10.63
C ASN A 35 -30.02 -6.40 -9.29
N GLU A 36 -28.89 -7.12 -9.28
CA GLU A 36 -28.00 -7.25 -8.12
C GLU A 36 -27.00 -6.08 -8.04
N ASN A 37 -26.51 -5.78 -6.83
CA ASN A 37 -25.47 -4.78 -6.65
C ASN A 37 -24.19 -5.12 -7.44
N LEU A 38 -23.79 -4.18 -8.30
CA LEU A 38 -22.62 -4.32 -9.16
C LEU A 38 -21.36 -3.91 -8.40
N ASN A 39 -20.46 -4.86 -8.16
CA ASN A 39 -19.11 -4.57 -7.68
C ASN A 39 -18.21 -4.11 -8.84
N TRP A 40 -18.60 -3.01 -9.51
CA TRP A 40 -17.86 -2.43 -10.62
C TRP A 40 -16.78 -1.48 -10.11
N ASN A 41 -15.51 -1.84 -10.29
CA ASN A 41 -14.38 -0.99 -9.93
C ASN A 41 -13.91 -0.15 -11.12
N ALA A 42 -14.53 1.03 -11.30
CA ALA A 42 -14.26 1.89 -12.45
C ALA A 42 -12.77 2.25 -12.63
N ASP A 43 -12.01 2.36 -11.53
CA ASP A 43 -10.58 2.71 -11.56
C ASP A 43 -9.73 1.65 -12.28
N ILE A 44 -10.15 0.37 -12.20
CA ILE A 44 -9.43 -0.77 -12.77
C ILE A 44 -10.06 -1.23 -14.09
N GLU A 45 -11.41 -1.24 -14.16
CA GLU A 45 -12.11 -1.79 -15.32
C GLU A 45 -12.03 -0.87 -16.55
N LYS A 46 -12.05 0.45 -16.40
CA LYS A 46 -11.86 1.39 -17.53
C LYS A 46 -10.54 1.17 -18.27
N PRO A 47 -9.36 1.21 -17.60
CA PRO A 47 -8.10 0.96 -18.29
C PRO A 47 -7.99 -0.47 -18.80
N ARG A 48 -8.58 -1.47 -18.12
CA ARG A 48 -8.62 -2.85 -18.61
C ARG A 48 -9.38 -2.98 -19.92
N ILE A 49 -10.55 -2.35 -20.04
CA ILE A 49 -11.34 -2.35 -21.28
C ILE A 49 -10.51 -1.70 -22.40
N LEU A 50 -9.86 -0.57 -22.13
CA LEU A 50 -9.02 0.12 -23.12
C LEU A 50 -7.88 -0.79 -23.62
N VAL A 51 -7.17 -1.46 -22.71
CA VAL A 51 -6.09 -2.40 -23.08
C VAL A 51 -6.61 -3.52 -23.98
N HIS A 52 -7.78 -4.10 -23.66
CA HIS A 52 -8.36 -5.15 -24.49
C HIS A 52 -8.88 -4.64 -25.83
N LEU A 53 -9.45 -3.44 -25.88
CA LEU A 53 -9.90 -2.81 -27.12
C LEU A 53 -8.71 -2.65 -28.09
N ILE A 54 -7.60 -2.11 -27.60
CA ILE A 54 -6.38 -1.93 -28.38
C ILE A 54 -5.79 -3.29 -28.80
N GLY A 55 -5.62 -4.21 -27.85
CA GLY A 55 -5.04 -5.53 -28.12
C GLY A 55 -5.86 -6.35 -29.11
N LEU A 56 -7.18 -6.42 -28.94
CA LEU A 56 -8.07 -7.13 -29.88
C LEU A 56 -8.09 -6.48 -31.27
N SER A 57 -8.05 -5.15 -31.35
CA SER A 57 -7.98 -4.47 -32.64
C SER A 57 -6.71 -4.85 -33.41
N ILE A 58 -5.56 -4.90 -32.72
CA ILE A 58 -4.29 -5.34 -33.30
C ILE A 58 -4.37 -6.82 -33.71
N MET A 59 -4.92 -7.69 -32.85
CA MET A 59 -5.08 -9.12 -33.16
C MET A 59 -5.93 -9.35 -34.41
N HIS A 60 -7.07 -8.66 -34.56
CA HIS A 60 -7.93 -8.74 -35.73
C HIS A 60 -7.24 -8.23 -37.00
N LEU A 61 -6.49 -7.13 -36.90
CA LEU A 61 -5.72 -6.60 -38.03
C LEU A 61 -4.64 -7.59 -38.49
N LEU A 62 -3.91 -8.20 -37.56
CA LEU A 62 -2.87 -9.19 -37.88
C LEU A 62 -3.46 -10.48 -38.45
N PHE A 63 -4.60 -10.96 -37.93
CA PHE A 63 -5.29 -12.12 -38.48
C PHE A 63 -5.80 -11.89 -39.91
N TYR A 64 -6.28 -10.68 -40.20
CA TYR A 64 -6.69 -10.30 -41.55
C TYR A 64 -5.50 -10.27 -42.51
N GLN A 65 -4.35 -9.75 -42.07
CA GLN A 65 -3.13 -9.70 -42.91
C GLN A 65 -2.50 -11.08 -43.13
N PHE A 66 -2.56 -11.98 -42.14
CA PHE A 66 -2.04 -13.35 -42.23
C PHE A 66 -2.56 -14.11 -43.46
N HIS A 67 -3.81 -13.86 -43.88
CA HIS A 67 -4.43 -14.50 -45.05
C HIS A 67 -4.07 -13.85 -46.40
N ARG A 68 -3.36 -12.71 -46.39
CA ARG A 68 -2.99 -11.93 -47.59
C ARG A 68 -1.49 -11.95 -47.87
N THR A 69 -0.68 -12.30 -46.88
CA THR A 69 0.77 -12.34 -46.98
C THR A 69 1.23 -13.65 -47.64
N GLY A 70 2.10 -13.55 -48.66
CA GLY A 70 2.76 -14.71 -49.28
C GLY A 70 4.21 -14.94 -48.85
N SER A 71 4.78 -14.03 -48.04
CA SER A 71 6.19 -14.06 -47.63
C SER A 71 6.36 -14.66 -46.23
N THR A 72 7.23 -15.67 -46.12
CA THR A 72 7.52 -16.36 -44.84
C THR A 72 8.12 -15.44 -43.78
N LEU A 73 8.95 -14.45 -44.17
CA LEU A 73 9.54 -13.50 -43.21
C LEU A 73 8.47 -12.60 -42.59
N ILE A 74 7.55 -12.11 -43.42
CA ILE A 74 6.43 -11.27 -42.96
C ILE A 74 5.52 -12.10 -42.04
N LEU A 75 5.27 -13.35 -42.39
CA LEU A 75 4.49 -14.29 -41.58
C LEU A 75 5.04 -14.46 -40.15
N ILE A 76 6.37 -14.60 -40.02
CA ILE A 76 7.05 -14.72 -38.72
C ILE A 76 6.89 -13.45 -37.90
N ILE A 77 7.02 -12.29 -38.54
CA ILE A 77 6.87 -10.97 -37.88
C ILE A 77 5.42 -10.79 -37.41
N GLU A 78 4.44 -11.04 -38.27
CA GLU A 78 3.01 -10.97 -37.95
C GLU A 78 2.65 -11.88 -36.79
N THR A 79 3.12 -13.13 -36.82
CA THR A 79 2.86 -14.11 -35.76
C THR A 79 3.50 -13.69 -34.44
N SER A 80 4.72 -13.14 -34.48
CA SER A 80 5.38 -12.61 -33.28
C SER A 80 4.62 -11.40 -32.71
N ALA A 81 4.17 -10.49 -33.57
CA ALA A 81 3.36 -9.34 -33.16
C ALA A 81 2.01 -9.78 -32.57
N PHE A 82 1.40 -10.84 -33.10
CA PHE A 82 0.16 -11.41 -32.58
C PHE A 82 0.35 -11.95 -31.15
N ILE A 83 1.45 -12.68 -30.90
CA ILE A 83 1.80 -13.15 -29.56
C ILE A 83 1.94 -11.96 -28.60
N VAL A 84 2.63 -10.90 -29.01
CA VAL A 84 2.77 -9.68 -28.20
C VAL A 84 1.41 -9.05 -27.90
N ALA A 85 0.49 -9.00 -28.86
CA ALA A 85 -0.86 -8.47 -28.65
C ALA A 85 -1.69 -9.31 -27.67
N VAL A 86 -1.56 -10.65 -27.71
CA VAL A 86 -2.17 -11.55 -26.73
C VAL A 86 -1.59 -11.31 -25.33
N LEU A 87 -0.26 -11.23 -25.21
CA LEU A 87 0.42 -10.93 -23.95
C LEU A 87 0.03 -9.54 -23.42
N PHE A 88 -0.15 -8.56 -24.30
CA PHE A 88 -0.61 -7.23 -23.93
C PHE A 88 -2.00 -7.26 -23.29
N CYS A 89 -2.94 -8.03 -23.85
CA CYS A 89 -4.25 -8.27 -23.22
C CYS A 89 -4.10 -8.91 -21.83
N GLN A 90 -3.16 -9.86 -21.67
CA GLN A 90 -2.90 -10.53 -20.39
C GLN A 90 -2.39 -9.58 -19.29
N ILE A 91 -1.67 -8.51 -19.63
CA ILE A 91 -1.12 -7.56 -18.64
C ILE A 91 -2.21 -7.02 -17.73
N SER A 92 -3.39 -6.72 -18.28
CA SER A 92 -4.52 -6.14 -17.54
C SER A 92 -5.12 -7.04 -16.44
N TRP A 93 -4.75 -8.32 -16.43
CA TRP A 93 -5.16 -9.32 -15.44
C TRP A 93 -4.09 -9.55 -14.37
N ARG A 94 -2.88 -9.02 -14.55
CA ARG A 94 -1.78 -9.19 -13.59
C ARG A 94 -1.99 -8.30 -12.35
N SER A 95 -1.48 -8.79 -11.22
CA SER A 95 -1.52 -8.06 -9.94
C SER A 95 -0.86 -6.67 -10.01
N VAL A 96 0.21 -6.54 -10.79
CA VAL A 96 0.93 -5.27 -11.00
C VAL A 96 0.02 -4.22 -11.65
N PHE A 97 -0.72 -4.60 -12.69
CA PHE A 97 -1.69 -3.71 -13.35
C PHE A 97 -2.78 -3.26 -12.38
N ILE A 98 -3.37 -4.21 -11.65
CA ILE A 98 -4.39 -3.94 -10.63
C ILE A 98 -3.84 -2.98 -9.58
N GLN A 99 -2.60 -3.14 -9.12
CA GLN A 99 -1.98 -2.27 -8.11
C GLN A 99 -1.72 -0.84 -8.63
N GLN A 100 -1.34 -0.71 -9.90
CA GLN A 100 -1.04 0.59 -10.52
C GLN A 100 -2.30 1.44 -10.70
N PHE A 101 -3.42 0.81 -11.08
CA PHE A 101 -4.69 1.50 -11.35
C PHE A 101 -5.65 1.51 -10.15
N ARG A 102 -5.33 0.82 -9.05
CA ARG A 102 -6.10 0.91 -7.81
C ARG A 102 -5.97 2.32 -7.21
N SER A 103 -7.08 3.04 -7.07
CA SER A 103 -7.07 4.37 -6.47
C SER A 103 -6.51 4.36 -5.05
N GLU A 104 -5.93 5.48 -4.60
CA GLU A 104 -5.38 5.59 -3.24
C GLU A 104 -6.42 5.31 -2.16
N LYS A 105 -7.71 5.54 -2.44
CA LYS A 105 -8.84 5.22 -1.56
C LYS A 105 -9.08 3.72 -1.39
N GLN A 106 -8.65 2.90 -2.36
CA GLN A 106 -8.82 1.44 -2.37
C GLN A 106 -7.53 0.66 -2.18
N LYS A 107 -6.36 1.32 -2.23
CA LYS A 107 -5.12 0.72 -1.73
C LYS A 107 -5.44 0.25 -0.31
N PRO A 108 -5.14 -1.00 0.05
CA PRO A 108 -5.39 -1.46 1.39
C PRO A 108 -4.73 -0.42 2.30
N SER A 109 -5.56 0.19 3.14
CA SER A 109 -5.06 0.78 4.36
C SER A 109 -4.08 -0.25 4.94
N PRO A 110 -2.93 0.17 5.46
CA PRO A 110 -2.05 -0.71 6.21
C PRO A 110 -2.75 -1.09 7.54
N SER A 111 -3.87 -1.82 7.46
CA SER A 111 -4.76 -2.24 8.52
C SER A 111 -4.68 -3.76 8.68
N LYS A 112 -3.45 -4.26 8.81
CA LYS A 112 -3.14 -5.48 9.57
C LYS A 112 -1.98 -5.25 10.56
N LEU A 113 -1.77 -4.00 10.97
CA LEU A 113 -1.08 -3.68 12.22
C LEU A 113 -2.17 -3.18 13.16
N THR A 114 -2.78 -4.12 13.87
CA THR A 114 -3.95 -3.87 14.72
C THR A 114 -3.57 -3.20 16.03
N SER A 115 -2.32 -3.26 16.47
CA SER A 115 -1.95 -2.72 17.77
C SER A 115 -0.47 -2.40 17.87
N PHE A 116 -0.17 -1.44 18.74
CA PHE A 116 1.12 -1.37 19.43
C PHE A 116 0.91 -2.05 20.78
N GLU A 117 0.86 -3.38 20.78
CA GLU A 117 0.89 -4.18 22.01
C GLU A 117 2.33 -4.24 22.51
N LEU A 118 2.87 -3.10 22.94
CA LEU A 118 4.15 -3.11 23.63
C LEU A 118 3.95 -3.87 24.94
N GLN A 119 4.74 -4.92 25.16
CA GLN A 119 4.78 -5.62 26.44
C GLN A 119 5.57 -4.78 27.45
N ILE A 120 4.98 -3.67 27.87
CA ILE A 120 5.55 -2.72 28.84
C ILE A 120 4.75 -2.79 30.14
N ARG A 121 5.44 -2.79 31.28
CA ARG A 121 4.78 -2.80 32.59
C ARG A 121 4.17 -1.43 32.86
N THR A 122 3.05 -1.40 33.60
CA THR A 122 2.38 -0.12 33.93
C THR A 122 3.29 0.84 34.69
N ALA A 123 4.23 0.31 35.50
CA ALA A 123 5.25 1.12 36.18
C ALA A 123 6.22 1.79 35.20
N GLU A 124 6.68 1.08 34.17
CA GLU A 124 7.56 1.59 33.11
C GLU A 124 6.82 2.67 32.28
N ILE A 125 5.55 2.47 31.93
CA ILE A 125 4.74 3.52 31.27
C ILE A 125 4.67 4.80 32.12
N ARG A 126 4.49 4.65 33.43
CA ARG A 126 4.42 5.79 34.35
C ARG A 126 5.75 6.53 34.44
N LEU A 127 6.87 5.83 34.50
CA LEU A 127 8.21 6.42 34.47
C LEU A 127 8.44 7.17 33.15
N LEU A 128 8.11 6.53 32.02
CA LEU A 128 8.21 7.15 30.70
C LEU A 128 7.36 8.44 30.62
N TYR A 129 6.12 8.40 31.13
CA TYR A 129 5.22 9.54 31.08
C TYR A 129 5.75 10.69 31.93
N ASN A 130 6.13 10.39 33.17
CA ASN A 130 6.68 11.39 34.09
C ASN A 130 7.96 12.02 33.53
N GLY A 131 8.84 11.22 32.92
CA GLY A 131 10.04 11.71 32.24
C GLY A 131 9.69 12.65 31.08
N LEU A 132 8.76 12.26 30.21
CA LEU A 132 8.31 13.11 29.10
C LEU A 132 7.68 14.42 29.58
N VAL A 133 6.93 14.41 30.69
CA VAL A 133 6.39 15.63 31.30
C VAL A 133 7.50 16.48 31.92
N ARG A 134 8.44 15.87 32.65
CA ARG A 134 9.56 16.55 33.34
C ARG A 134 10.38 17.41 32.38
N TYR A 135 10.60 16.93 31.16
CA TYR A 135 11.38 17.64 30.15
C TYR A 135 10.54 18.41 29.12
N HIS A 136 9.23 18.57 29.36
CA HIS A 136 8.30 19.24 28.45
C HIS A 136 8.34 18.66 27.02
N LEU A 137 8.37 17.34 26.89
CA LEU A 137 8.41 16.63 25.61
C LEU A 137 7.03 16.14 25.15
N ILE A 138 6.03 16.22 26.03
CA ILE A 138 4.62 16.00 25.70
C ILE A 138 3.77 17.14 26.25
N ASN A 139 2.64 17.39 25.58
CA ASN A 139 1.65 18.32 26.05
C ASN A 139 0.76 17.65 27.11
N MET A 140 0.95 18.01 28.38
CA MET A 140 0.25 17.39 29.52
C MET A 140 -1.24 17.73 29.58
N ASP A 141 -1.66 18.85 28.98
CA ASP A 141 -3.08 19.24 28.93
C ASP A 141 -3.88 18.38 27.95
N LYS A 142 -3.21 17.87 26.90
CA LYS A 142 -3.82 17.05 25.85
C LYS A 142 -3.49 15.56 25.92
N THR A 143 -2.49 15.18 26.71
CA THR A 143 -2.00 13.80 26.82
C THR A 143 -2.01 13.37 28.28
N SER A 144 -2.99 12.56 28.67
CA SER A 144 -3.01 11.95 30.00
C SER A 144 -2.13 10.70 30.08
N LEU A 145 -1.77 10.27 31.30
CA LEU A 145 -1.11 8.97 31.52
C LEU A 145 -1.96 7.81 30.96
N THR A 146 -3.27 7.90 31.08
CA THR A 146 -4.22 6.92 30.52
C THR A 146 -4.18 6.91 28.99
N ASP A 147 -4.05 8.08 28.35
CA ASP A 147 -3.92 8.16 26.90
C ASP A 147 -2.64 7.50 26.44
N MET A 148 -1.52 7.82 27.09
CA MET A 148 -0.24 7.22 26.76
C MET A 148 -0.28 5.70 26.96
N LYS A 149 -0.86 5.22 28.06
CA LYS A 149 -1.03 3.77 28.28
C LYS A 149 -1.85 3.12 27.16
N ASN A 150 -2.99 3.72 26.78
CA ASN A 150 -3.84 3.17 25.73
C ASN A 150 -3.08 3.11 24.38
N VAL A 151 -2.48 4.23 23.96
CA VAL A 151 -1.71 4.29 22.70
C VAL A 151 -0.54 3.29 22.69
N LEU A 152 0.07 3.06 23.86
CA LEU A 152 1.24 2.20 23.99
C LEU A 152 0.92 0.70 24.22
N THR A 153 -0.33 0.31 24.50
CA THR A 153 -0.63 -1.09 24.88
C THR A 153 -1.85 -1.70 24.21
N LYS A 154 -2.77 -0.88 23.70
CA LYS A 154 -4.03 -1.35 23.11
C LYS A 154 -4.01 -1.25 21.60
N ALA A 155 -5.00 -1.89 20.98
CA ALA A 155 -5.26 -1.72 19.57
C ALA A 155 -5.71 -0.29 19.27
N TRP A 156 -5.10 0.35 18.26
CA TRP A 156 -5.35 1.77 17.97
C TRP A 156 -6.77 2.08 17.50
N ASN A 157 -7.52 1.06 17.07
CA ASN A 157 -8.92 1.15 16.72
C ASN A 157 -9.88 0.96 17.91
N GLU A 158 -9.39 0.57 19.09
CA GLU A 158 -10.21 0.33 20.29
C GLU A 158 -10.31 1.56 21.21
N HIS A 159 -9.57 2.62 20.95
CA HIS A 159 -9.55 3.82 21.78
C HIS A 159 -9.45 5.10 20.96
N GLN A 160 -9.79 6.24 21.57
CA GLN A 160 -9.66 7.58 20.98
C GLN A 160 -8.43 8.36 21.51
N SER A 161 -7.61 7.72 22.36
CA SER A 161 -6.42 8.32 22.94
C SER A 161 -5.38 8.72 21.88
N SER A 162 -4.70 9.83 22.13
CA SER A 162 -3.60 10.34 21.30
C SER A 162 -2.47 10.87 22.20
N ILE A 163 -1.23 10.80 21.71
CA ILE A 163 -0.06 11.40 22.36
C ILE A 163 0.31 12.64 21.56
N TYR A 164 0.32 13.79 22.22
CA TYR A 164 0.73 15.07 21.64
C TYR A 164 2.17 15.36 22.05
N PHE A 165 3.12 15.02 21.18
CA PHE A 165 4.52 15.29 21.41
C PHE A 165 4.85 16.77 21.16
N GLU A 166 5.76 17.31 21.96
CA GLU A 166 6.44 18.60 21.75
C GLU A 166 7.85 18.38 21.21
N LEU A 167 8.00 17.35 20.38
CA LEU A 167 9.27 16.94 19.77
C LEU A 167 9.37 17.45 18.33
N ASP A 168 10.58 17.80 17.89
CA ASP A 168 10.87 18.01 16.49
C ASP A 168 11.09 16.66 15.75
N ALA A 169 11.23 16.70 14.43
CA ALA A 169 11.35 15.47 13.65
C ALA A 169 12.60 14.62 14.01
N PRO A 170 13.80 15.21 14.22
CA PRO A 170 14.96 14.49 14.77
C PRO A 170 14.70 13.86 16.14
N SER A 171 14.11 14.58 17.10
CA SER A 171 13.84 14.04 18.43
C SER A 171 12.76 12.96 18.42
N CYS A 172 11.73 13.06 17.57
CA CYS A 172 10.78 11.98 17.34
C CYS A 172 11.46 10.71 16.82
N ARG A 173 12.43 10.87 15.92
CA ARG A 173 13.18 9.73 15.37
C ARG A 173 14.02 9.07 16.46
N GLU A 174 14.76 9.84 17.24
CA GLU A 174 15.55 9.33 18.36
C GLU A 174 14.69 8.66 19.43
N PHE A 175 13.59 9.29 19.83
CA PHE A 175 12.66 8.72 20.80
C PHE A 175 12.20 7.32 20.38
N TYR A 176 11.83 7.16 19.11
CA TYR A 176 11.44 5.84 18.58
C TYR A 176 12.61 4.85 18.58
N ASP A 177 13.82 5.30 18.22
CA ASP A 177 15.00 4.42 18.20
C ASP A 177 15.37 3.95 19.63
N PHE A 178 15.26 4.83 20.64
CA PHE A 178 15.42 4.45 22.05
C PHE A 178 14.31 3.50 22.54
N LEU A 179 13.06 3.77 22.18
CA LEU A 179 11.92 2.92 22.51
C LEU A 179 12.09 1.51 21.95
N ASN A 180 12.51 1.40 20.69
CA ASN A 180 12.75 0.11 20.04
C ASN A 180 13.95 -0.64 20.63
N LYS A 181 14.99 0.10 21.06
CA LYS A 181 16.15 -0.48 21.76
C LYS A 181 15.79 -1.02 23.14
N ARG A 182 14.95 -0.31 23.91
CA ARG A 182 14.53 -0.71 25.26
C ARG A 182 13.59 -1.91 25.26
N PHE A 183 12.77 -2.04 24.22
CA PHE A 183 11.76 -3.09 24.07
C PHE A 183 11.96 -3.87 22.75
N PRO A 184 12.99 -4.75 22.67
CA PRO A 184 13.39 -5.38 21.41
C PRO A 184 12.41 -6.43 20.87
N GLU A 185 11.53 -6.98 21.71
CA GLU A 185 10.48 -7.91 21.27
C GLU A 185 9.36 -7.20 20.49
N ASN A 186 9.41 -5.87 20.44
CA ASN A 186 8.48 -5.05 19.68
C ASN A 186 8.68 -5.24 18.16
N ARG A 187 7.59 -5.55 17.45
CA ARG A 187 7.58 -5.68 15.99
C ARG A 187 7.17 -4.40 15.26
N LEU A 188 7.00 -3.30 15.98
CA LEU A 188 6.47 -2.07 15.40
C LEU A 188 7.54 -1.31 14.60
N SER A 189 7.27 -1.11 13.31
CA SER A 189 8.07 -0.20 12.47
C SER A 189 7.80 1.29 12.75
N LEU A 190 8.80 2.14 12.50
CA LEU A 190 8.67 3.61 12.56
C LEU A 190 7.45 4.13 11.77
N LYS A 191 7.21 3.53 10.60
CA LYS A 191 6.10 3.89 9.72
C LYS A 191 4.76 3.58 10.37
N ALA A 192 4.65 2.44 11.06
CA ALA A 192 3.46 2.13 11.79
C ALA A 192 3.24 3.13 12.94
N PHE A 193 4.28 3.45 13.70
CA PHE A 193 4.20 4.37 14.84
C PHE A 193 3.71 5.77 14.46
N PHE A 194 4.34 6.40 13.47
CA PHE A 194 4.09 7.81 13.16
C PHE A 194 3.06 8.03 12.05
N ARG A 195 2.86 7.07 11.13
CA ARG A 195 1.96 7.24 9.98
C ARG A 195 0.66 6.47 10.10
N TYR A 196 0.72 5.22 10.56
CA TYR A 196 -0.44 4.34 10.49
C TYR A 196 -1.29 4.42 11.76
N SER A 197 -0.67 4.63 12.93
CA SER A 197 -1.40 4.79 14.20
C SER A 197 -2.39 5.96 14.17
N LYS A 198 -2.00 7.09 13.55
CA LYS A 198 -2.69 8.38 13.66
C LYS A 198 -2.89 8.87 15.11
N CYS A 199 -2.29 8.19 16.09
CA CYS A 199 -2.38 8.51 17.51
C CYS A 199 -1.26 9.46 17.95
N ILE A 200 -0.18 9.57 17.18
CA ILE A 200 0.96 10.44 17.47
C ILE A 200 0.80 11.77 16.74
N LYS A 201 0.61 12.84 17.51
CA LYS A 201 0.27 14.17 17.00
C LYS A 201 1.29 15.21 17.45
N ARG A 202 1.40 16.26 16.65
CA ARG A 202 2.15 17.48 16.96
C ARG A 202 1.36 18.36 17.94
N PRO A 203 1.96 19.43 18.50
CA PRO A 203 1.27 20.30 19.47
C PRO A 203 0.03 21.01 18.88
N ASP A 204 0.08 21.32 17.57
CA ASP A 204 -1.02 21.90 16.79
C ASP A 204 -2.16 20.91 16.50
N GLY A 205 -1.97 19.62 16.81
CA GLY A 205 -2.94 18.56 16.57
C GLY A 205 -2.82 17.87 15.22
N GLU A 206 -1.94 18.37 14.35
CA GLU A 206 -1.64 17.75 13.07
C GLU A 206 -0.74 16.51 13.24
N LEU A 207 -0.76 15.64 12.24
CA LEU A 207 0.12 14.47 12.22
C LEU A 207 1.55 14.87 11.83
N TYR A 208 2.52 14.17 12.39
CA TYR A 208 3.90 14.30 11.93
C TYR A 208 4.07 13.82 10.48
N ASN A 209 4.87 14.55 9.69
CA ASN A 209 5.25 14.08 8.37
C ASN A 209 6.25 12.93 8.48
N TYR A 210 5.80 11.72 8.15
CA TYR A 210 6.62 10.51 8.19
C TYR A 210 7.92 10.61 7.39
N ASN A 211 7.89 11.22 6.20
CA ASN A 211 9.09 11.32 5.37
C ASN A 211 10.14 12.19 6.05
N THR A 212 9.72 13.29 6.70
CA THR A 212 10.60 14.16 7.47
C THR A 212 11.27 13.39 8.62
N ILE A 213 10.50 12.64 9.42
CA ILE A 213 11.05 11.82 10.52
C ILE A 213 11.99 10.74 9.99
N LYS A 214 11.59 10.03 8.92
CA LYS A 214 12.39 8.95 8.33
C LYS A 214 13.78 9.44 7.90
N THR A 215 13.87 10.63 7.32
CA THR A 215 15.12 11.21 6.83
C THR A 215 15.87 12.04 7.87
N ALA A 216 15.31 12.23 9.06
CA ALA A 216 15.86 13.15 10.05
C ALA A 216 17.27 12.75 10.48
N SER A 217 17.52 11.46 10.71
CA SER A 217 18.83 10.94 11.13
C SER A 217 19.94 11.15 10.10
N LEU A 218 19.60 11.30 8.80
CA LEU A 218 20.58 11.57 7.75
C LEU A 218 21.07 13.02 7.77
N ARG A 219 20.25 13.94 8.27
CA ARG A 219 20.55 15.38 8.32
C ARG A 219 21.03 15.83 9.69
N THR A 220 20.49 15.22 10.73
CA THR A 220 20.73 15.57 12.12
C THR A 220 20.79 14.26 12.93
N PRO A 221 21.99 13.66 13.06
CA PRO A 221 22.14 12.36 13.69
C PRO A 221 21.95 12.40 15.22
N ILE A 222 22.16 13.56 15.84
CA ILE A 222 21.90 13.81 17.27
C ILE A 222 20.89 14.94 17.39
N SER A 223 19.75 14.68 18.03
CA SER A 223 18.68 15.67 18.19
C SER A 223 18.99 16.66 19.31
N LYS A 224 18.30 17.81 19.30
CA LYS A 224 18.43 18.80 20.38
C LYS A 224 17.95 18.30 21.74
N LYS A 225 17.09 17.28 21.74
CA LYS A 225 16.52 16.66 22.94
C LYS A 225 17.18 15.32 23.31
N HIS A 226 18.38 15.07 22.76
CA HIS A 226 19.06 13.80 22.92
C HIS A 226 19.33 13.46 24.39
N GLU A 227 19.87 14.41 25.15
CA GLU A 227 20.24 14.19 26.55
C GLU A 227 19.00 13.89 27.39
N GLU A 228 17.93 14.67 27.23
CA GLU A 228 16.66 14.48 27.93
C GLU A 228 16.04 13.12 27.59
N ILE A 229 15.97 12.75 26.30
CA ILE A 229 15.44 11.45 25.87
C ILE A 229 16.30 10.31 26.43
N ALA A 230 17.62 10.41 26.31
CA ALA A 230 18.53 9.38 26.80
C ALA A 230 18.41 9.19 28.32
N GLU A 231 18.21 10.26 29.09
CA GLU A 231 18.01 10.20 30.53
C GLU A 231 16.70 9.50 30.90
N ILE A 232 15.58 9.83 30.23
CA ILE A 232 14.29 9.15 30.45
C ILE A 232 14.42 7.64 30.24
N PHE A 233 15.12 7.21 29.18
CA PHE A 233 15.29 5.79 28.87
C PHE A 233 16.32 5.07 29.76
N LYS A 234 17.19 5.80 30.48
CA LYS A 234 18.06 5.23 31.52
C LYS A 234 17.31 4.93 32.83
N GLU A 235 16.29 5.73 33.15
CA GLU A 235 15.44 5.53 34.34
C GLU A 235 14.38 4.42 34.16
N LEU A 236 14.27 3.89 32.94
CA LEU A 236 13.28 2.89 32.50
C LEU A 236 13.73 1.43 32.70
#